data_AF-A0A7J8N4M4-F1
#
_entry.id   AF-A0A7J8N4M4-F1
#
_cell.length_a   1.000
_cell.length_b   1.000
_cell.length_c   1.000
_cell.angle_alpha   90.00
_cell.angle_beta   90.00
_cell.angle_gamma   90.00
#
_symmetry.space_group_name_H-M   'P 1'
#
loop_
_entity.id
_entity.type
_entity.pdbx_description
1 polymer ?
#
loop_
_entity_poly.entity_id
_entity_poly.type
_entity_poly.pdbx_seq_one_letter_code
_entity_poly.pdbx_strand_id
1 'polypeptide(L)'
;MFLALQLLHSLSSSFNMANNTQILNLISMALLLLFVSNSEGYSAAEEEADRISALPGQPKVSFPQFSGYVTVNKVAGRALFYWLTESPNSPSSKPLVIWLNGGPGCSSVAYGASEEIGPFRINKSASGLYLNKFSWNNVANLLFLETPAGVGFSYTNRSSDLLDTGDRRTAMDSLEFLIRWLNRFPRYKNREVYITGESYAGHYVPQLARQIMVYNKKSKHPINLKGIMVMCNISHNLQPF
;
A
#
# COMPACT_ATOMS: atom_id res chain seq x y z
N MET A 1 -22.76 -17.94 4.19
CA MET A 1 -23.99 -18.33 3.45
C MET A 1 -25.08 -18.91 4.37
N PHE A 2 -24.78 -19.89 5.23
CA PHE A 2 -25.76 -20.48 6.15
C PHE A 2 -26.36 -19.50 7.19
N LEU A 3 -25.55 -18.61 7.76
CA LEU A 3 -26.03 -17.58 8.71
C LEU A 3 -26.96 -16.54 8.05
N ALA A 4 -26.76 -16.24 6.76
CA ALA A 4 -27.61 -15.29 6.04
C ALA A 4 -29.01 -15.86 5.74
N LEU A 5 -29.11 -17.17 5.46
CA LEU A 5 -30.39 -17.84 5.24
C LEU A 5 -31.20 -18.03 6.53
N GLN A 6 -30.56 -18.22 7.68
CA GLN A 6 -31.23 -18.29 8.99
C GLN A 6 -31.80 -16.93 9.41
N LEU A 7 -31.09 -15.83 9.14
CA LEU A 7 -31.58 -14.46 9.36
C LEU A 7 -32.78 -14.11 8.47
N LEU A 8 -32.78 -14.54 7.20
CA LEU A 8 -33.90 -14.37 6.28
C LEU A 8 -35.16 -15.14 6.74
N HIS A 9 -35.00 -16.34 7.28
CA HIS A 9 -36.12 -17.10 7.85
C HIS A 9 -36.69 -16.46 9.13
N SER A 10 -35.85 -15.95 10.04
CA SER A 10 -36.32 -15.28 11.27
C SER A 10 -36.99 -13.93 11.00
N LEU A 11 -36.62 -13.25 9.91
CA LEU A 11 -37.26 -12.01 9.48
C LEU A 11 -38.68 -12.27 8.96
N SER A 12 -38.94 -13.41 8.30
CA SER A 12 -40.25 -13.75 7.72
C SER A 12 -41.38 -13.86 8.76
N SER A 13 -41.07 -14.30 9.97
CA SER A 13 -42.03 -14.46 11.08
C SER A 13 -42.48 -13.14 11.72
N SER A 14 -41.77 -12.03 11.45
CA SER A 14 -42.07 -10.70 12.02
C SER A 14 -42.89 -9.80 11.08
N PHE A 15 -43.21 -10.26 9.87
CA PHE A 15 -43.86 -9.45 8.83
C PHE A 15 -45.34 -9.15 9.05
N ASN A 16 -46.00 -9.82 10.01
CA ASN A 16 -47.46 -9.70 10.18
C ASN A 16 -47.93 -8.43 10.92
N MET A 17 -47.04 -7.50 11.31
CA MET A 17 -47.42 -6.24 11.97
C MET A 17 -46.66 -4.99 11.48
N ALA A 18 -45.81 -5.10 10.46
CA ALA A 18 -44.97 -3.99 10.01
C ALA A 18 -45.67 -3.13 8.94
N ASN A 19 -45.73 -1.81 9.12
CA ASN A 19 -46.27 -0.91 8.10
C ASN A 19 -45.28 -0.73 6.92
N ASN A 20 -45.76 -0.24 5.77
CA ASN A 20 -44.97 -0.13 4.53
C ASN A 20 -43.63 0.60 4.72
N THR A 21 -43.59 1.61 5.60
CA THR A 21 -42.37 2.36 5.94
C THR A 21 -41.34 1.49 6.66
N GLN A 22 -41.77 0.63 7.60
CA GLN A 22 -40.88 -0.30 8.30
C GLN A 22 -40.32 -1.36 7.35
N ILE A 23 -41.14 -1.86 6.41
CA ILE A 23 -40.70 -2.82 5.39
C ILE A 23 -39.65 -2.19 4.46
N LEU A 24 -39.87 -0.96 3.99
CA LEU A 24 -38.92 -0.21 3.16
C LEU A 24 -37.58 0.01 3.88
N ASN A 25 -37.61 0.37 5.17
CA ASN A 25 -36.41 0.55 5.98
C ASN A 25 -35.63 -0.75 6.17
N LEU A 26 -36.32 -1.88 6.40
CA LEU A 26 -35.70 -3.20 6.51
C LEU A 26 -35.04 -3.64 5.21
N ILE A 27 -35.69 -3.42 4.07
CA ILE A 27 -35.14 -3.71 2.74
C ILE A 27 -33.90 -2.84 2.47
N SER A 28 -33.98 -1.54 2.78
CA SER A 28 -32.84 -0.62 2.60
C SER A 28 -31.64 -1.02 3.48
N MET A 29 -31.88 -1.42 4.73
CA MET A 29 -30.84 -1.90 5.63
C MET A 29 -30.24 -3.23 5.17
N ALA A 30 -31.05 -4.16 4.65
CA ALA A 30 -30.59 -5.42 4.08
C ALA A 30 -29.74 -5.20 2.81
N LEU A 31 -30.15 -4.29 1.93
CA LEU A 31 -29.36 -3.90 0.75
C LEU A 31 -28.03 -3.28 1.18
N LEU A 32 -28.03 -2.36 2.14
CA LEU A 32 -26.81 -1.73 2.65
C LEU A 32 -25.85 -2.77 3.24
N LEU A 33 -26.36 -3.73 4.02
CA LEU A 33 -25.56 -4.84 4.57
C LEU A 33 -24.94 -5.69 3.45
N LEU A 34 -25.71 -6.05 2.42
CA LEU A 34 -25.21 -6.81 1.26
C LEU A 34 -24.11 -6.04 0.52
N PHE A 35 -24.29 -4.73 0.28
CA PHE A 35 -23.29 -3.87 -0.36
C PHE A 35 -21.99 -3.78 0.45
N VAL A 36 -22.07 -3.60 1.77
CA VAL A 36 -20.89 -3.54 2.65
C VAL A 36 -20.14 -4.87 2.63
N SER A 37 -20.83 -5.99 2.79
CA SER A 37 -20.20 -7.33 2.76
C SER A 37 -19.51 -7.66 1.43
N ASN A 38 -20.05 -7.21 0.30
CA ASN A 38 -19.40 -7.36 -1.00
C ASN A 38 -18.11 -6.52 -1.12
N SER A 39 -18.10 -5.31 -0.56
CA SER A 39 -16.92 -4.43 -0.61
C SER A 39 -15.75 -4.95 0.25
N GLU A 40 -16.05 -5.46 1.44
CA GLU A 40 -15.03 -6.06 2.33
C GLU A 40 -14.50 -7.37 1.76
N GLY A 41 -15.38 -8.20 1.19
CA GLY A 41 -14.99 -9.45 0.52
C GLY A 41 -14.09 -9.23 -0.70
N TYR A 42 -14.36 -8.20 -1.50
CA TYR A 42 -13.53 -7.87 -2.66
C TYR A 42 -12.12 -7.42 -2.27
N SER A 43 -12.02 -6.56 -1.24
CA SER A 43 -10.73 -6.09 -0.71
C SER A 43 -9.87 -7.23 -0.16
N ALA A 44 -10.48 -8.14 0.63
CA ALA A 44 -9.78 -9.30 1.17
C ALA A 44 -9.28 -10.26 0.09
N ALA A 45 -10.03 -10.44 -1.00
CA ALA A 45 -9.62 -11.28 -2.12
C ALA A 45 -8.44 -10.68 -2.90
N GLU A 46 -8.45 -9.36 -3.15
CA GLU A 46 -7.34 -8.68 -3.81
C GLU A 46 -6.06 -8.73 -2.97
N GLU A 47 -6.17 -8.56 -1.65
CA GLU A 47 -5.03 -8.69 -0.75
C GLU A 47 -4.43 -10.10 -0.79
N GLU A 48 -5.26 -11.14 -0.64
CA GLU A 48 -4.78 -12.51 -0.61
C GLU A 48 -4.18 -12.92 -1.97
N ALA A 49 -4.69 -12.38 -3.07
CA ALA A 49 -4.12 -12.59 -4.40
C ALA A 49 -2.69 -12.03 -4.54
N ASP A 50 -2.35 -10.98 -3.78
CA ASP A 50 -1.00 -10.40 -3.76
C ASP A 50 -0.06 -11.16 -2.78
N ARG A 51 -0.54 -12.16 -2.04
CA ARG A 51 0.25 -12.87 -1.03
C ARG A 51 1.38 -13.69 -1.65
N ILE A 52 2.58 -13.48 -1.14
CA ILE A 52 3.75 -14.29 -1.49
C ILE A 52 3.81 -15.51 -0.58
N SER A 53 3.71 -16.70 -1.15
CA SER A 53 3.80 -17.97 -0.42
C SER A 53 5.25 -18.33 -0.06
N ALA A 54 6.15 -18.22 -1.04
CA ALA A 54 7.59 -18.35 -0.88
C ALA A 54 8.32 -17.71 -2.08
N LEU A 55 9.50 -17.13 -1.84
CA LEU A 55 10.42 -16.72 -2.89
C LEU A 55 11.42 -17.83 -3.21
N PRO A 56 11.92 -17.92 -4.46
CA PRO A 56 13.00 -18.84 -4.81
C PRO A 56 14.23 -18.66 -3.91
N GLY A 57 14.69 -19.75 -3.29
CA GLY A 57 15.86 -19.73 -2.40
C GLY A 57 15.65 -18.96 -1.09
N GLN A 58 14.41 -18.66 -0.70
CA GLN A 58 14.10 -17.99 0.56
C GLN A 58 14.24 -18.93 1.76
N PRO A 59 14.88 -18.49 2.86
CA PRO A 59 14.81 -19.22 4.12
C PRO A 59 13.39 -19.19 4.70
N LYS A 60 13.06 -20.15 5.58
CA LYS A 60 11.78 -20.16 6.28
C LYS A 60 11.61 -18.88 7.10
N VAL A 61 10.45 -18.22 6.97
CA VAL A 61 10.08 -17.03 7.74
C VAL A 61 8.70 -17.18 8.34
N SER A 62 8.42 -16.42 9.41
CA SER A 62 7.11 -16.38 10.08
C SER A 62 6.27 -15.14 9.72
N PHE A 63 6.84 -14.18 8.98
CA PHE A 63 6.13 -12.95 8.62
C PHE A 63 5.46 -13.07 7.24
N PRO A 64 4.23 -12.53 7.09
CA PRO A 64 3.58 -12.38 5.79
C PRO A 64 4.31 -11.40 4.87
N GLN A 65 4.15 -11.63 3.58
CA GLN A 65 4.67 -10.76 2.53
C GLN A 65 3.67 -10.69 1.38
N PHE A 66 3.58 -9.52 0.75
CA PHE A 66 2.64 -9.27 -0.33
C PHE A 66 3.31 -8.42 -1.39
N SER A 67 3.06 -8.71 -2.66
CA SER A 67 3.53 -7.88 -3.75
C SER A 67 2.53 -7.88 -4.88
N GLY A 68 2.38 -6.75 -5.54
CA GLY A 68 1.47 -6.62 -6.65
C GLY A 68 1.50 -5.24 -7.24
N TYR A 69 0.51 -4.97 -8.08
CA TYR A 69 0.38 -3.70 -8.77
C TYR A 69 -0.85 -2.95 -8.29
N VAL A 70 -0.72 -1.63 -8.19
CA VAL A 70 -1.84 -0.70 -7.98
C VAL A 70 -1.87 0.29 -9.13
N THR A 71 -2.96 0.29 -9.90
CA THR A 71 -3.16 1.24 -11.00
C THR A 71 -3.45 2.63 -10.47
N VAL A 72 -2.53 3.57 -10.72
CA VAL A 72 -2.61 4.98 -10.27
C VAL A 72 -3.20 5.89 -11.35
N ASN A 73 -3.12 5.49 -12.62
CA ASN A 73 -3.79 6.20 -13.71
C ASN A 73 -4.34 5.22 -14.73
N LYS A 74 -5.68 5.12 -14.82
CA LYS A 74 -6.34 4.20 -15.76
C LYS A 74 -6.19 4.63 -17.22
N VAL A 75 -6.20 5.93 -17.51
CA VAL A 75 -6.16 6.46 -18.89
C VAL A 75 -4.79 6.25 -19.52
N ALA A 76 -3.72 6.47 -18.75
CA ALA A 76 -2.36 6.22 -19.20
C ALA A 76 -1.93 4.76 -18.99
N GLY A 77 -2.71 3.97 -18.25
CA GLY A 77 -2.34 2.61 -17.86
C GLY A 77 -1.09 2.60 -16.97
N ARG A 78 -0.96 3.55 -16.04
CA ARG A 78 0.13 3.56 -15.07
C ARG A 78 -0.20 2.71 -13.86
N ALA A 79 0.69 1.78 -13.53
CA ALA A 79 0.59 0.97 -12.33
C ALA A 79 1.94 0.92 -11.61
N LEU A 80 1.89 1.10 -10.29
CA LEU A 80 3.07 1.03 -9.44
C LEU A 80 3.12 -0.33 -8.74
N PHE A 81 4.29 -0.95 -8.78
CA PHE A 81 4.62 -2.16 -8.06
C PHE A 81 5.00 -1.86 -6.62
N TYR A 82 4.65 -2.76 -5.72
CA TYR A 82 5.04 -2.69 -4.33
C TYR A 82 5.42 -4.06 -3.79
N TRP A 83 6.21 -4.04 -2.71
CA TRP A 83 6.43 -5.20 -1.87
C TRP A 83 6.26 -4.82 -0.40
N LEU A 84 5.25 -5.39 0.25
CA LEU A 84 5.02 -5.32 1.69
C LEU A 84 5.72 -6.50 2.37
N THR A 85 6.54 -6.22 3.37
CA THR A 85 7.05 -7.22 4.30
C THR A 85 6.58 -6.86 5.71
N GLU A 86 5.70 -7.68 6.27
CA GLU A 86 5.16 -7.43 7.60
C GLU A 86 6.19 -7.76 8.70
N SER A 87 5.91 -7.27 9.91
CA SER A 87 6.74 -7.61 11.06
C SER A 87 6.52 -9.07 11.50
N PRO A 88 7.57 -9.82 11.87
CA PRO A 88 7.41 -11.17 12.43
C PRO A 88 6.74 -11.16 13.80
N ASN A 89 6.78 -10.04 14.51
CA ASN A 89 6.30 -9.92 15.88
C ASN A 89 5.17 -8.88 15.98
N SER A 90 3.94 -9.36 16.12
CA SER A 90 2.73 -8.55 16.28
C SER A 90 2.57 -7.49 15.17
N PRO A 91 2.51 -7.86 13.88
CA PRO A 91 2.41 -6.90 12.78
C PRO A 91 1.19 -5.98 12.90
N SER A 92 0.13 -6.42 13.58
CA SER A 92 -1.08 -5.64 13.88
C SER A 92 -0.89 -4.46 14.86
N SER A 93 0.24 -4.37 15.56
CA SER A 93 0.56 -3.22 16.44
C SER A 93 1.70 -2.33 15.92
N LYS A 94 2.41 -2.73 14.86
CA LYS A 94 3.58 -2.01 14.33
C LYS A 94 3.23 -0.94 13.28
N PRO A 95 3.93 0.20 13.21
CA PRO A 95 3.63 1.23 12.21
C PRO A 95 3.82 0.71 10.78
N LEU A 96 3.20 1.41 9.81
CA LEU A 96 3.51 1.25 8.39
C LEU A 96 4.63 2.24 8.03
N VAL A 97 5.73 1.73 7.51
CA VAL A 97 6.85 2.54 7.03
C VAL A 97 6.96 2.36 5.52
N ILE A 98 6.73 3.44 4.78
CA ILE A 98 6.86 3.46 3.32
C ILE A 98 8.31 3.84 3.00
N TRP A 99 9.02 2.99 2.26
CA TRP A 99 10.39 3.23 1.85
C TRP A 99 10.48 3.58 0.36
N LEU A 100 11.18 4.67 0.06
CA LEU A 100 11.42 5.18 -1.29
C LEU A 100 12.93 5.34 -1.53
N ASN A 101 13.50 4.62 -2.50
CA ASN A 101 14.83 4.97 -3.01
C ASN A 101 14.75 6.13 -4.02
N GLY A 102 15.88 6.81 -4.21
CA GLY A 102 15.99 8.00 -5.05
C GLY A 102 16.40 7.74 -6.50
N GLY A 103 17.56 8.25 -6.90
CA GLY A 103 18.06 8.24 -8.27
C GLY A 103 18.11 9.64 -8.89
N PRO A 104 17.01 10.19 -9.45
CA PRO A 104 15.68 9.59 -9.63
C PRO A 104 15.70 8.34 -10.52
N GLY A 105 14.79 7.38 -10.27
CA GLY A 105 14.64 6.19 -11.11
C GLY A 105 15.22 4.89 -10.53
N CYS A 106 15.78 4.93 -9.31
CA CYS A 106 16.28 3.74 -8.64
C CYS A 106 15.13 2.95 -7.99
N SER A 107 15.22 1.61 -8.04
CA SER A 107 14.19 0.73 -7.50
C SER A 107 14.28 0.59 -5.98
N SER A 108 13.16 0.80 -5.28
CA SER A 108 13.04 0.54 -3.84
C SER A 108 13.14 -0.93 -3.46
N VAL A 109 12.87 -1.83 -4.41
CA VAL A 109 13.01 -3.28 -4.23
C VAL A 109 14.46 -3.70 -4.42
N ALA A 110 15.12 -3.18 -5.46
CA ALA A 110 16.52 -3.49 -5.75
C ALA A 110 17.43 -3.00 -4.62
N TYR A 111 17.28 -1.74 -4.17
CA TYR A 111 18.12 -1.17 -3.12
C TYR A 111 17.53 -1.41 -1.73
N GLY A 112 16.44 -0.71 -1.39
CA GLY A 112 15.82 -0.73 -0.06
C GLY A 112 15.55 -2.14 0.47
N ALA A 113 14.84 -2.96 -0.32
CA ALA A 113 14.43 -4.28 0.11
C ALA A 113 15.57 -5.32 0.08
N SER A 114 16.45 -5.27 -0.93
CA SER A 114 17.42 -6.35 -1.19
C SER A 114 18.84 -6.06 -0.68
N GLU A 115 19.20 -4.77 -0.54
CA GLU A 115 20.57 -4.31 -0.24
C GLU A 115 20.65 -3.38 0.99
N GLU A 116 19.53 -3.03 1.61
CA GLU A 116 19.51 -2.07 2.72
C GLU A 116 18.71 -2.57 3.93
N ILE A 117 17.46 -2.12 4.08
CA ILE A 117 16.66 -2.27 5.29
C ILE A 117 15.70 -3.46 5.24
N GLY A 118 15.52 -4.08 4.08
CA GLY A 118 14.62 -5.21 3.90
C GLY A 118 15.08 -6.51 4.58
N PRO A 119 14.18 -7.50 4.67
CA PRO A 119 14.39 -8.71 5.47
C PRO A 119 15.35 -9.72 4.84
N PHE A 120 15.63 -9.60 3.54
CA PHE A 120 16.45 -10.54 2.80
C PHE A 120 17.64 -9.85 2.16
N ARG A 121 18.72 -10.62 2.04
CA ARG A 121 19.89 -10.30 1.23
C ARG A 121 20.10 -11.38 0.19
N ILE A 122 20.59 -10.99 -0.98
CA ILE A 122 20.93 -11.92 -2.05
C ILE A 122 22.28 -12.56 -1.74
N ASN A 123 22.38 -13.89 -1.84
CA ASN A 123 23.65 -14.59 -1.63
C ASN A 123 24.66 -14.28 -2.75
N LYS A 124 25.96 -14.55 -2.51
CA LYS A 124 27.03 -14.22 -3.48
C LYS A 124 26.87 -14.88 -4.85
N SER A 125 26.18 -16.01 -4.92
CA SER A 125 25.91 -16.75 -6.17
C SER A 125 24.62 -16.32 -6.87
N ALA A 126 23.90 -15.33 -6.35
CA ALA A 126 22.58 -14.89 -6.83
C ALA A 126 21.55 -16.04 -6.97
N SER A 127 21.72 -17.11 -6.22
CA SER A 127 20.91 -18.34 -6.31
C SER A 127 19.90 -18.49 -5.18
N GLY A 128 19.92 -17.57 -4.20
CA GLY A 128 19.02 -17.62 -3.07
C GLY A 128 19.20 -16.44 -2.12
N LEU A 129 18.43 -16.45 -1.04
CA LEU A 129 18.32 -15.38 -0.09
C LEU A 129 18.82 -15.81 1.30
N TYR A 130 19.27 -14.86 2.11
CA TYR A 130 19.52 -15.05 3.54
C TYR A 130 18.93 -13.91 4.34
N LEU A 131 18.63 -14.15 5.63
CA LEU A 131 17.98 -13.15 6.48
C LEU A 131 18.93 -12.01 6.85
N ASN A 132 18.41 -10.79 6.74
CA ASN A 132 19.03 -9.59 7.29
C ASN A 132 18.66 -9.46 8.78
N LYS A 133 19.62 -9.71 9.67
CA LYS A 133 19.42 -9.61 11.13
C LYS A 133 19.03 -8.20 11.59
N PHE A 134 19.37 -7.17 10.82
CA PHE A 134 19.11 -5.76 11.13
C PHE A 134 17.97 -5.17 10.30
N SER A 135 17.11 -6.02 9.73
CA SER A 135 15.98 -5.53 8.95
C SER A 135 15.04 -4.68 9.81
N TRP A 136 14.52 -3.63 9.20
CA TRP A 136 13.57 -2.73 9.84
C TRP A 136 12.21 -3.38 10.03
N ASN A 137 11.90 -4.49 9.34
CA ASN A 137 10.64 -5.19 9.55
C ASN A 137 10.55 -5.81 10.96
N ASN A 138 11.66 -5.92 11.69
CA ASN A 138 11.65 -6.29 13.11
C ASN A 138 10.86 -5.30 13.99
N VAL A 139 10.69 -4.05 13.55
CA VAL A 139 10.02 -2.99 14.33
C VAL A 139 8.89 -2.27 13.59
N ALA A 140 8.70 -2.54 12.30
CA ALA A 140 7.67 -1.93 11.45
C ALA A 140 7.13 -2.92 10.41
N ASN A 141 6.01 -2.57 9.75
CA ASN A 141 5.63 -3.18 8.48
C ASN A 141 6.23 -2.32 7.36
N LEU A 142 7.08 -2.89 6.52
CA LEU A 142 7.80 -2.15 5.49
C LEU A 142 7.09 -2.27 4.14
N LEU A 143 6.78 -1.13 3.52
CA LEU A 143 6.20 -1.05 2.20
C LEU A 143 7.21 -0.40 1.24
N PHE A 144 7.86 -1.22 0.43
CA PHE A 144 8.76 -0.78 -0.62
C PHE A 144 7.93 -0.42 -1.85
N LEU A 145 7.97 0.85 -2.26
CA LEU A 145 7.23 1.34 -3.41
C LEU A 145 8.18 1.67 -4.55
N GLU A 146 7.97 1.07 -5.71
CA GLU A 146 8.69 1.43 -6.93
C GLU A 146 7.98 2.59 -7.63
N THR A 147 8.59 3.77 -7.57
CA THR A 147 8.02 5.00 -8.14
C THR A 147 9.16 5.86 -8.69
N PRO A 148 8.95 6.57 -9.81
CA PRO A 148 7.73 6.63 -10.64
C PRO A 148 7.50 5.40 -11.54
N ALA A 149 6.41 5.40 -12.31
CA ALA A 149 6.16 4.40 -13.35
C ALA A 149 7.33 4.34 -14.36
N GLY A 150 7.82 3.13 -14.65
CA GLY A 150 9.06 2.89 -15.40
C GLY A 150 10.24 2.45 -14.53
N VAL A 151 10.13 2.56 -13.19
CA VAL A 151 11.14 2.10 -12.24
C VAL A 151 10.88 0.65 -11.84
N GLY A 152 11.91 -0.20 -11.98
CA GLY A 152 11.84 -1.60 -11.58
C GLY A 152 10.73 -2.34 -12.32
N PHE A 153 9.74 -2.84 -11.58
CA PHE A 153 8.56 -3.51 -12.13
C PHE A 153 7.41 -2.54 -12.42
N SER A 154 7.40 -1.33 -11.86
CA SER A 154 6.37 -0.32 -12.15
C SER A 154 6.35 0.08 -13.62
N TYR A 155 5.17 0.22 -14.22
CA TYR A 155 5.04 0.43 -15.66
C TYR A 155 3.97 1.45 -16.05
N THR A 156 4.02 1.83 -17.32
CA THR A 156 3.02 2.66 -18.00
C THR A 156 2.72 2.05 -19.37
N ASN A 157 1.44 2.04 -19.78
CA ASN A 157 1.06 1.63 -21.13
C ASN A 157 1.30 2.74 -22.17
N ARG A 158 1.62 3.97 -21.71
CA ARG A 158 1.93 5.11 -22.56
C ARG A 158 3.42 5.44 -22.47
N SER A 159 4.20 5.05 -23.49
CA SER A 159 5.65 5.23 -23.51
C SER A 159 6.12 6.68 -23.31
N SER A 160 5.36 7.67 -23.80
CA SER A 160 5.67 9.09 -23.58
C SER A 160 5.70 9.50 -22.10
N ASP A 161 5.00 8.77 -21.23
CA ASP A 161 5.05 9.04 -19.79
C ASP A 161 6.47 8.84 -19.23
N LEU A 162 7.28 7.95 -19.81
CA LEU A 162 8.66 7.71 -19.36
C LEU A 162 9.54 8.96 -19.58
N LEU A 163 9.25 9.74 -20.62
CA LEU A 163 9.99 10.96 -20.96
C LEU A 163 9.48 12.21 -20.24
N ASP A 164 8.21 12.20 -19.80
CA ASP A 164 7.55 13.30 -19.09
C ASP A 164 7.43 13.04 -17.58
N THR A 165 8.47 12.43 -16.99
CA THR A 165 8.52 12.15 -15.56
C THR A 165 8.97 13.36 -14.76
N GLY A 166 8.29 13.66 -13.65
CA GLY A 166 8.68 14.75 -12.76
C GLY A 166 8.05 14.67 -11.38
N ASP A 167 8.69 15.34 -10.42
CA ASP A 167 8.38 15.36 -8.99
C ASP A 167 6.88 15.49 -8.67
N ARG A 168 6.19 16.45 -9.30
CA ARG A 168 4.76 16.68 -9.08
C ARG A 168 3.93 15.45 -9.45
N ARG A 169 4.20 14.83 -10.61
CA ARG A 169 3.47 13.66 -11.08
C ARG A 169 3.76 12.46 -10.19
N THR A 170 5.03 12.24 -9.83
CA THR A 170 5.46 11.18 -8.91
C THR A 170 4.75 11.30 -7.55
N ALA A 171 4.65 12.51 -6.98
CA ALA A 171 3.98 12.73 -5.71
C ALA A 171 2.46 12.47 -5.78
N MET A 172 1.80 12.89 -6.88
CA MET A 172 0.37 12.65 -7.09
C MET A 172 0.07 11.16 -7.31
N ASP A 173 0.82 10.49 -8.18
CA ASP A 173 0.66 9.05 -8.43
C ASP A 173 0.97 8.23 -7.17
N SER A 174 1.97 8.62 -6.37
CA SER A 174 2.28 7.95 -5.08
C SER A 174 1.19 8.15 -4.02
N LEU A 175 0.52 9.31 -3.98
CA LEU A 175 -0.65 9.52 -3.12
C LEU A 175 -1.81 8.62 -3.57
N GLU A 176 -2.09 8.58 -4.87
CA GLU A 176 -3.16 7.74 -5.44
C GLU A 176 -2.89 6.25 -5.18
N PHE A 177 -1.63 5.83 -5.30
CA PHE A 177 -1.17 4.51 -4.90
C PHE A 177 -1.55 4.23 -3.45
N LEU A 178 -1.16 5.11 -2.52
CA LEU A 178 -1.36 4.89 -1.09
C LEU A 178 -2.85 4.82 -0.72
N ILE A 179 -3.69 5.67 -1.31
CA ILE A 179 -5.15 5.66 -1.09
C ILE A 179 -5.75 4.31 -1.54
N ARG A 180 -5.39 3.85 -2.74
CA ARG A 180 -5.88 2.59 -3.29
C ARG A 180 -5.33 1.38 -2.55
N TRP A 181 -4.05 1.41 -2.20
CA TRP A 181 -3.39 0.36 -1.44
C TRP A 181 -4.05 0.21 -0.05
N LEU A 182 -4.37 1.31 0.65
CA LEU A 182 -5.11 1.26 1.92
C LEU A 182 -6.54 0.73 1.76
N ASN A 183 -7.15 0.83 0.58
CA ASN A 183 -8.44 0.18 0.31
C ASN A 183 -8.30 -1.33 0.07
N ARG A 184 -7.19 -1.78 -0.52
CA ARG A 184 -6.84 -3.21 -0.62
C ARG A 184 -6.41 -3.81 0.71
N PHE A 185 -5.72 -3.02 1.54
CA PHE A 185 -5.20 -3.41 2.86
C PHE A 185 -5.90 -2.65 4.00
N PRO A 186 -7.21 -2.85 4.24
CA PRO A 186 -8.02 -2.02 5.11
C PRO A 186 -7.54 -2.00 6.57
N ARG A 187 -6.85 -3.06 7.04
CA ARG A 187 -6.25 -3.14 8.39
C ARG A 187 -5.17 -2.08 8.65
N TYR A 188 -4.65 -1.44 7.61
CA TYR A 188 -3.65 -0.37 7.71
C TYR A 188 -4.26 1.03 7.73
N LYS A 189 -5.56 1.22 7.47
CA LYS A 189 -6.21 2.56 7.38
C LYS A 189 -6.01 3.44 8.62
N ASN A 190 -6.00 2.83 9.81
CA ASN A 190 -5.81 3.53 11.08
C ASN A 190 -4.37 3.45 11.62
N ARG A 191 -3.46 2.81 10.88
CA ARG A 191 -2.09 2.61 11.33
C ARG A 191 -1.31 3.91 11.25
N GLU A 192 -0.38 4.12 12.19
CA GLU A 192 0.62 5.16 12.06
C GLU A 192 1.44 4.94 10.79
N VAL A 193 1.52 5.98 9.95
CA VAL A 193 2.26 5.95 8.68
C VAL A 193 3.47 6.87 8.80
N TYR A 194 4.63 6.36 8.39
CA TYR A 194 5.86 7.12 8.22
C TYR A 194 6.32 7.00 6.78
N ILE A 195 6.77 8.11 6.19
CA ILE A 195 7.37 8.09 4.85
C ILE A 195 8.87 8.27 5.01
N THR A 196 9.63 7.32 4.52
CA THR A 196 11.08 7.30 4.61
C THR A 196 11.69 7.10 3.24
N GLY A 197 12.93 7.52 3.08
CA GLY A 197 13.65 7.31 1.83
C GLY A 197 15.03 7.91 1.82
N GLU A 198 15.76 7.62 0.74
CA GLU A 198 17.14 8.06 0.56
C GLU A 198 17.44 8.76 -0.77
N SER A 199 18.53 9.53 -0.80
CA SER A 199 19.05 10.19 -2.01
C SER A 199 18.01 11.18 -2.58
N TYR A 200 17.67 11.07 -3.87
CA TYR A 200 16.62 11.88 -4.51
C TYR A 200 15.23 11.69 -3.87
N ALA A 201 15.02 10.68 -3.01
CA ALA A 201 13.82 10.62 -2.19
C ALA A 201 13.71 11.80 -1.19
N GLY A 202 14.78 12.58 -0.98
CA GLY A 202 14.70 13.90 -0.37
C GLY A 202 13.74 14.87 -1.08
N HIS A 203 13.48 14.66 -2.37
CA HIS A 203 12.38 15.30 -3.10
C HIS A 203 11.06 14.54 -2.93
N TYR A 204 11.06 13.21 -3.06
CA TYR A 204 9.83 12.40 -3.05
C TYR A 204 9.10 12.40 -1.71
N VAL A 205 9.82 12.17 -0.61
CA VAL A 205 9.29 12.03 0.74
C VAL A 205 8.51 13.27 1.19
N PRO A 206 9.09 14.50 1.20
CA PRO A 206 8.35 15.69 1.63
C PRO A 206 7.22 16.07 0.67
N GLN A 207 7.37 15.81 -0.63
CA GLN A 207 6.30 16.10 -1.61
C GLN A 207 5.11 15.15 -1.45
N LEU A 208 5.34 13.86 -1.24
CA LEU A 208 4.28 12.91 -0.90
C LEU A 208 3.62 13.28 0.44
N ALA A 209 4.41 13.60 1.47
CA ALA A 209 3.87 14.05 2.76
C ALA A 209 2.97 15.29 2.60
N ARG A 210 3.39 16.27 1.78
CA ARG A 210 2.57 17.44 1.45
C ARG A 210 1.25 17.03 0.75
N GLN A 211 1.29 16.12 -0.22
CA GLN A 211 0.09 15.62 -0.90
C GLN A 211 -0.86 14.94 0.09
N ILE A 212 -0.36 14.13 1.02
CA ILE A 212 -1.16 13.52 2.09
C ILE A 212 -1.79 14.58 2.98
N MET A 213 -1.04 15.59 3.41
CA MET A 213 -1.60 16.67 4.25
C MET A 213 -2.73 17.43 3.53
N VAL A 214 -2.59 17.68 2.22
CA VAL A 214 -3.63 18.31 1.40
C VAL A 214 -4.86 17.40 1.27
N TYR A 215 -4.65 16.11 1.03
CA TYR A 215 -5.73 15.10 0.98
C TYR A 215 -6.47 15.01 2.33
N ASN A 216 -5.74 14.94 3.44
CA ASN A 216 -6.31 14.81 4.78
C ASN A 216 -7.22 15.98 5.19
N LYS A 217 -6.93 17.20 4.72
CA LYS A 217 -7.79 18.37 4.97
C LYS A 217 -9.21 18.24 4.38
N LYS A 218 -9.39 17.37 3.39
CA LYS A 218 -10.66 17.21 2.65
C LYS A 218 -11.26 15.80 2.80
N SER A 219 -10.49 14.83 3.28
CA SER A 219 -10.91 13.44 3.34
C SER A 219 -11.65 13.09 4.62
N LYS A 220 -12.70 12.28 4.50
CA LYS A 220 -13.37 11.63 5.64
C LYS A 220 -12.58 10.46 6.23
N HIS A 221 -11.57 9.98 5.49
CA HIS A 221 -10.68 8.88 5.87
C HIS A 221 -9.23 9.36 5.73
N PRO A 222 -8.75 10.19 6.67
CA PRO A 222 -7.40 10.72 6.61
C PRO A 222 -6.37 9.61 6.82
N ILE A 223 -5.23 9.74 6.15
CA ILE A 223 -4.06 8.89 6.37
C ILE A 223 -3.36 9.39 7.63
N ASN A 224 -3.15 8.51 8.61
CA ASN A 224 -2.53 8.85 9.90
C ASN A 224 -1.00 9.01 9.78
N LEU A 225 -0.57 9.99 8.98
CA LEU A 225 0.84 10.36 8.80
C LEU A 225 1.41 10.95 10.10
N LYS A 226 2.45 10.32 10.63
CA LYS A 226 3.11 10.72 11.89
C LYS A 226 4.44 11.42 11.70
N GLY A 227 5.15 11.12 10.62
CA GLY A 227 6.45 11.72 10.39
C GLY A 227 7.07 11.33 9.05
N ILE A 228 8.18 11.99 8.75
CA ILE A 228 9.02 11.70 7.61
C ILE A 228 10.47 11.53 8.05
N MET A 229 11.24 10.74 7.29
CA MET A 229 12.69 10.63 7.47
C MET A 229 13.36 10.63 6.10
N VAL A 230 14.39 11.46 5.91
CA VAL A 230 15.16 11.53 4.67
C VAL A 230 16.61 11.23 4.99
N MET A 231 17.17 10.24 4.32
CA MET A 231 18.57 9.83 4.46
C MET A 231 19.38 10.30 3.25
N CYS A 232 20.57 10.87 3.47
CA CYS A 232 21.45 11.36 2.39
C CYS A 232 20.74 12.33 1.42
N ASN A 233 20.32 13.49 1.92
CA ASN A 233 19.48 14.43 1.20
C ASN A 233 20.23 15.21 0.10
N ILE A 234 19.66 15.30 -1.10
CA ILE A 234 19.96 16.33 -2.10
C ILE A 234 18.89 17.41 -1.97
N SER A 235 18.96 18.28 -0.95
CA SER A 235 17.95 19.32 -0.74
C SER A 235 18.23 20.64 -1.45
N HIS A 236 19.48 20.86 -1.88
CA HIS A 236 19.91 22.12 -2.47
C HIS A 236 20.88 21.89 -3.62
N ASN A 237 20.40 22.13 -4.85
CA ASN A 237 21.29 22.62 -5.90
C ASN A 237 21.50 24.12 -5.63
N LEU A 238 22.68 24.50 -5.16
CA LEU A 238 23.11 25.89 -5.23
C LEU A 238 23.15 26.26 -6.71
N GLN A 239 22.17 27.02 -7.20
CA GLN A 239 22.40 27.77 -8.43
C GLN A 239 23.50 28.80 -8.11
N PRO A 240 24.61 28.83 -8.88
CA PRO A 240 25.54 29.94 -8.75
C PRO A 240 24.77 31.21 -9.13
N PHE A 241 24.82 32.19 -8.23
CA PHE A 241 24.35 33.56 -8.47
C PHE A 241 24.98 34.17 -9.71
#